data_AF-A0A6V7M0K7-F1
#
_entry.id   AF-A0A6V7M0K7-F1
#
_cell.length_a   1.000
_cell.length_b   1.000
_cell.length_c   1.000
_cell.angle_alpha   90.00
_cell.angle_beta   90.00
_cell.angle_gamma   90.00
#
_symmetry.space_group_name_H-M   'P 1'
#
loop_
_entity.id
_entity.type
_entity.pdbx_description
1 polymer ?
#
loop_
_entity_poly.entity_id
_entity_poly.type
_entity_poly.pdbx_seq_one_letter_code
_entity_poly.pdbx_strand_id
1 'polypeptide(L)' 'NTHMHADHITGTGKLKSLLPGCQSMISRTSGAKADILLEPNETVKFGRHELLVRATPGHTE' A
#
# COMPACT_ATOMS: atom_id res chain seq x y z
N ASN A 1 -0.34 1.88 1.94
CA ASN A 1 0.07 1.45 3.29
C ASN A 1 1.56 1.17 3.24
N THR A 2 2.37 1.73 4.15
CA THR A 2 3.84 1.62 4.06
C THR A 2 4.34 0.24 4.52
N HIS A 3 3.71 -0.36 5.52
CA HIS A 3 4.02 -1.70 6.03
C HIS A 3 2.79 -2.31 6.74
N MET A 4 2.91 -3.55 7.22
CA MET A 4 1.89 -4.13 8.09
C MET A 4 2.04 -3.59 9.51
N HIS A 5 1.19 -2.63 9.87
CA HIS A 5 1.20 -2.02 11.20
C HIS A 5 0.81 -3.02 12.31
N ALA A 6 1.46 -2.91 13.46
CA ALA A 6 1.23 -3.78 14.62
C ALA A 6 0.49 -3.07 15.77
N ASP A 7 0.30 -1.76 15.66
CA ASP A 7 -0.18 -0.86 16.70
C ASP A 7 -1.61 -0.35 16.43
N HIS A 8 -2.11 -0.48 15.19
CA HIS A 8 -3.44 -0.03 14.82
C HIS A 8 -4.03 -0.80 13.63
N ILE A 9 -5.35 -0.68 13.47
CA ILE A 9 -6.07 -1.22 12.31
C ILE A 9 -6.06 -0.19 11.18
N THR A 10 -5.62 -0.60 9.99
CA THR A 10 -5.66 0.25 8.80
C THR A 10 -7.10 0.64 8.41
N GLY A 11 -7.28 1.90 8.00
CA GLY A 11 -8.56 2.40 7.46
C GLY A 11 -8.85 2.01 6.01
N THR A 12 -7.90 1.39 5.30
CA THR A 12 -8.01 1.12 3.84
C THR A 12 -9.26 0.33 3.47
N GLY A 13 -9.67 -0.65 4.27
CA GLY A 13 -10.90 -1.42 4.04
C GLY A 13 -12.16 -0.55 4.10
N LYS A 14 -12.24 0.35 5.09
CA LYS A 14 -13.38 1.26 5.24
C LYS A 14 -13.40 2.31 4.11
N LEU A 15 -12.25 2.86 3.74
CA LEU A 15 -12.15 3.83 2.64
C LEU A 15 -12.66 3.26 1.31
N LYS A 16 -12.31 2.00 0.99
CA LYS A 16 -12.84 1.31 -0.19
C LYS A 16 -14.37 1.23 -0.22
N SER A 17 -15.00 1.03 0.94
CA SER A 17 -16.46 0.99 1.04
C SER A 17 -17.13 2.36 0.86
N LEU A 18 -16.42 3.44 1.22
CA LEU A 18 -16.96 4.80 1.18
C LEU A 18 -16.72 5.48 -0.17
N LEU A 19 -15.63 5.12 -0.86
CA LEU A 19 -15.19 5.74 -2.10
C LEU A 19 -15.04 4.68 -3.20
N PRO A 20 -16.09 4.45 -4.02
CA PRO A 20 -16.02 3.53 -5.14
C PRO A 20 -14.84 3.85 -6.06
N GLY A 21 -14.06 2.83 -6.41
CA GLY A 21 -12.84 2.97 -7.22
C GLY A 21 -11.57 3.26 -6.41
N CYS A 22 -11.65 3.50 -5.10
CA CYS A 22 -10.47 3.51 -4.23
C CYS A 22 -9.86 2.11 -4.15
N GLN A 23 -8.54 2.01 -4.31
CA GLN A 23 -7.78 0.75 -4.26
C GLN A 23 -6.79 0.79 -3.10
N SER A 24 -6.73 -0.28 -2.30
CA SER A 24 -5.69 -0.44 -1.29
C SER A 24 -4.39 -0.94 -1.93
N MET A 25 -3.27 -0.39 -1.47
CA MET A 25 -1.94 -0.81 -1.92
C MET A 25 -1.00 -1.05 -0.74
N ILE A 26 -0.17 -2.10 -0.83
CA ILE A 26 0.90 -2.43 0.11
C ILE A 26 1.99 -3.25 -0.59
N SER A 27 3.20 -3.33 -0.03
CA SER A 27 4.27 -4.20 -0.56
C SER A 27 3.82 -5.65 -0.66
N ARG A 28 4.23 -6.37 -1.72
CA ARG A 28 4.06 -7.83 -1.79
C ARG A 28 4.74 -8.55 -0.63
N THR A 29 5.90 -8.07 -0.18
CA THR A 29 6.68 -8.71 0.89
C THR A 29 6.01 -8.64 2.25
N SER A 30 5.07 -7.70 2.46
CA SER A 30 4.39 -7.55 3.75
C SER A 30 3.42 -8.69 4.07
N GLY A 31 3.12 -9.58 3.11
CA GLY A 31 2.18 -10.70 3.28
C GLY A 31 0.71 -10.29 3.52
N ALA A 32 0.39 -9.01 3.46
CA ALA A 32 -0.94 -8.49 3.74
C ALA A 32 -1.84 -8.53 2.50
N LYS A 33 -3.16 -8.48 2.70
CA LYS A 33 -4.14 -8.41 1.62
C LYS A 33 -4.38 -6.96 1.20
N ALA A 34 -4.29 -6.69 -0.10
CA ALA A 34 -4.64 -5.41 -0.72
C ALA A 34 -5.13 -5.63 -2.16
N ASP A 35 -5.72 -4.61 -2.80
CA ASP A 35 -6.12 -4.70 -4.21
C ASP A 35 -4.92 -4.75 -5.14
N ILE A 36 -3.86 -4.01 -4.79
CA ILE A 36 -2.61 -3.96 -5.53
C ILE A 36 -1.45 -4.29 -4.57
N LEU A 37 -0.63 -5.25 -4.97
CA LEU A 37 0.60 -5.61 -4.28
C LEU A 37 1.78 -5.02 -5.06
N LEU A 38 2.52 -4.13 -4.41
CA LEU A 38 3.61 -3.36 -5.01
C LEU A 38 4.93 -4.11 -4.95
N GLU A 39 5.73 -3.99 -6.01
CA GLU A 39 7.11 -4.47 -6.09
C GLU A 39 8.11 -3.29 -6.02
N PRO A 40 9.38 -3.54 -5.63
CA PRO A 40 10.41 -2.52 -5.67
C PRO A 40 10.59 -1.95 -7.07
N ASN A 41 10.80 -0.63 -7.14
CA ASN A 41 10.98 0.15 -8.36
C ASN A 41 9.72 0.33 -9.23
N GLU A 42 8.57 -0.17 -8.80
CA GLU A 42 7.29 0.21 -9.41
C GLU A 42 6.95 1.67 -9.11
N THR A 43 6.08 2.23 -9.95
CA THR A 43 5.66 3.63 -9.85
C THR A 43 4.16 3.71 -9.69
N VAL A 44 3.70 4.36 -8.61
CA VAL A 44 2.29 4.66 -8.37
C VAL A 44 1.99 6.06 -8.89
N LYS A 45 1.17 6.14 -9.95
CA LYS A 45 0.82 7.42 -10.61
C LYS A 45 -0.53 7.95 -10.11
N PHE A 46 -0.62 9.27 -9.92
CA PHE A 46 -1.87 9.95 -9.57
C PHE A 46 -1.87 11.38 -10.12
N GLY A 47 -2.78 11.66 -11.06
CA GLY A 47 -2.79 12.92 -11.81
C GLY A 47 -1.48 13.12 -12.56
N ARG A 48 -0.78 14.23 -12.27
CA ARG A 48 0.53 14.57 -12.85
C ARG A 48 1.73 14.15 -11.99
N HIS A 49 1.48 13.47 -10.88
CA HIS A 49 2.49 13.10 -9.90
C HIS A 49 2.67 11.58 -9.85
N GLU A 50 3.82 11.17 -9.35
CA GLU A 50 4.13 9.75 -9.18
C GLU A 50 4.98 9.51 -7.94
N LEU A 51 4.86 8.31 -7.38
CA LEU A 51 5.65 7.82 -6.25
C LEU A 51 6.40 6.56 -6.68
N LEU A 52 7.72 6.59 -6.54
CA LEU A 52 8.59 5.45 -6.77
C LEU A 52 8.66 4.58 -5.52
N VAL A 53 8.31 3.31 -5.66
CA VAL A 53 8.37 2.33 -4.57
C VAL A 53 9.83 1.93 -4.35
N ARG A 54 10.34 2.13 -3.13
CA ARG A 54 11.66 1.67 -2.70
C ARG A 54 11.49 0.77 -1.49
N ALA A 55 11.98 -0.47 -1.60
CA ALA A 55 11.99 -1.38 -0.47
C ALA A 55 13.01 -0.90 0.57
N THR A 56 12.54 -0.72 1.80
CA THR A 56 13.36 -0.37 2.96
C THR A 56 13.03 -1.31 4.12
N PRO A 57 13.25 -2.63 3.96
CA PRO A 57 12.98 -3.60 5.01
C PRO A 57 13.87 -3.32 6.23
N GLY A 58 13.43 -3.75 7.39
CA GLY A 58 14.16 -3.61 8.65
C GLY A 58 13.23 -3.52 9.85
N HIS A 59 12.25 -2.60 9.81
CA HIS A 59 11.17 -2.60 10.80
C HIS A 59 10.21 -3.79 10.60
N THR A 60 9.92 -4.09 9.33
CA THR A 60 9.25 -5.31 8.87
C THR A 60 9.96 -5.84 7.62
N GLU A 61 9.56 -7.04 7.17
CA GLU A 61 9.83 -7.56 5.83
C GLU A 61 9.13 -6.74 4.73
#